data_AF-A0A966L2U3-F1
#
_entry.id   AF-A0A966L2U3-F1
#
_cell.length_a   1.000
_cell.length_b   1.000
_cell.length_c   1.000
_cell.angle_alpha   90.00
_cell.angle_beta   90.00
_cell.angle_gamma   90.00
#
_symmetry.space_group_name_H-M   'P 1'
#
loop_
_entity.id
_entity.type
_entity.pdbx_description
1 polymer ?
#
loop_
_entity_poly.entity_id
_entity_poly.type
_entity_poly.pdbx_seq_one_letter_code
_entity_poly.pdbx_strand_id
1 'polypeptide(L)'
;MKTMAFATALVSLALTQPAFAQDETGGLEVAATDFGEADMDDESATTEETGADAMAMVAALIGGLFQADPLTPEAEARLPLATEVAGSLVPEGVYGEMMGQMMDSFLSPIMEMAEADGGSMSASDLTAYTGLYSEDLDALSDEERGELTEIFDPVYETRTQAQFDMIVGAANAVFATLEPGVRDGLAKAYASRFDASELAALNAFFATPVGAKYASQSLVINTDPQVISGMMQSIPNLLEQLPALMEGIEDAEAGLPEPRRYEDLTPAEQRRASELLGVDQQALRESMAQAEEMEAAADAVGEAAAEVEEAWDMDMEAEEADDVEGDEADQSFEEAMEDVGN
;
A
#
# COMPACT_ATOMS: atom_id res chain seq x y z
N MET A 1 21.28 -4.46 -10.46
CA MET A 1 20.09 -5.31 -10.68
C MET A 1 20.07 -6.40 -9.61
N LYS A 2 19.26 -6.20 -8.56
CA LYS A 2 18.98 -7.18 -7.50
C LYS A 2 17.47 -7.34 -7.48
N THR A 3 17.02 -8.54 -7.82
CA THR A 3 15.61 -8.94 -7.80
C THR A 3 15.17 -9.17 -6.36
N MET A 4 14.21 -8.37 -5.87
CA MET A 4 13.54 -8.59 -4.60
C MET A 4 12.38 -9.58 -4.81
N ALA A 5 12.39 -10.66 -4.04
CA ALA A 5 11.27 -11.59 -3.92
C ALA A 5 10.62 -11.39 -2.54
N PHE A 6 9.36 -10.97 -2.54
CA PHE A 6 8.52 -10.85 -1.36
C PHE A 6 8.12 -12.25 -0.84
N ALA A 7 8.36 -12.52 0.44
CA ALA A 7 7.87 -13.71 1.12
C ALA A 7 6.62 -13.35 1.95
N THR A 8 5.52 -14.00 1.61
CA THR A 8 4.17 -13.78 2.17
C THR A 8 4.01 -14.48 3.52
N ALA A 9 3.68 -13.74 4.58
CA ALA A 9 3.31 -14.29 5.89
C ALA A 9 1.78 -14.46 5.99
N LEU A 10 1.33 -15.71 6.17
CA LEU A 10 -0.07 -16.09 6.40
C LEU A 10 -0.40 -16.01 7.90
N VAL A 11 -1.13 -14.96 8.29
CA VAL A 11 -1.71 -14.81 9.64
C VAL A 11 -2.88 -15.80 9.79
N SER A 12 -2.73 -16.77 10.70
CA SER A 12 -3.76 -17.75 11.03
C SER A 12 -4.64 -17.22 12.17
N LEU A 13 -5.81 -16.65 11.85
CA LEU A 13 -6.84 -16.32 12.83
C LEU A 13 -7.59 -17.60 13.23
N ALA A 14 -7.28 -18.12 14.42
CA ALA A 14 -8.00 -19.23 15.03
C ALA A 14 -9.37 -18.78 15.55
N LEU A 15 -10.43 -18.98 14.76
CA LEU A 15 -11.80 -18.90 15.25
C LEU A 15 -12.18 -20.22 15.92
N THR A 16 -12.34 -20.17 17.25
CA THR A 16 -12.92 -21.20 18.09
C THR A 16 -14.36 -21.52 17.66
N GLN A 17 -14.62 -22.75 17.22
CA GLN A 17 -15.99 -23.28 17.11
C GLN A 17 -16.21 -24.40 18.14
N PRO A 18 -17.38 -24.46 18.80
CA PRO A 18 -17.76 -25.57 19.66
C PRO A 18 -18.25 -26.77 18.83
N ALA A 19 -17.84 -27.95 19.26
CA ALA A 19 -18.15 -29.24 18.67
C ALA A 19 -19.64 -29.60 18.71
N PHE A 20 -20.18 -30.07 17.58
CA PHE A 20 -21.31 -31.01 17.54
C PHE A 20 -21.14 -32.04 16.39
N ALA A 21 -20.90 -33.29 16.82
CA ALA A 21 -21.34 -34.61 16.33
C ALA A 21 -21.53 -34.94 14.82
N GLN A 22 -20.77 -35.96 14.38
CA GLN A 22 -21.08 -37.22 13.62
C GLN A 22 -22.41 -37.27 12.81
N ASP A 23 -22.52 -37.79 11.59
CA ASP A 23 -22.01 -39.05 11.03
C ASP A 23 -22.24 -39.13 9.49
N GLU A 24 -21.61 -40.13 8.84
CA GLU A 24 -21.91 -40.74 7.52
C GLU A 24 -21.40 -40.14 6.18
N THR A 25 -20.28 -40.73 5.74
CA THR A 25 -20.03 -41.41 4.44
C THR A 25 -20.40 -40.73 3.11
N GLY A 26 -19.35 -40.45 2.33
CA GLY A 26 -19.44 -40.14 0.90
C GLY A 26 -18.04 -40.00 0.30
N GLY A 27 -17.28 -41.09 0.24
CA GLY A 27 -15.97 -41.09 -0.40
C GLY A 27 -16.08 -40.83 -1.89
N LEU A 28 -15.23 -39.94 -2.42
CA LEU A 28 -14.84 -39.98 -3.82
C LEU A 28 -13.33 -40.15 -3.93
N GLU A 29 -13.02 -41.29 -4.51
CA GLU A 29 -11.76 -41.89 -4.89
C GLU A 29 -10.97 -40.99 -5.86
N VAL A 30 -9.74 -40.59 -5.48
CA VAL A 30 -8.78 -40.01 -6.44
C VAL A 30 -8.05 -41.18 -7.08
N ALA A 31 -8.41 -41.47 -8.33
CA ALA A 31 -7.78 -42.48 -9.15
C ALA A 31 -6.28 -42.17 -9.33
N ALA A 32 -5.43 -43.05 -8.82
CA ALA A 32 -4.02 -43.10 -9.14
C ALA A 32 -3.87 -43.42 -10.63
N THR A 33 -3.44 -42.44 -11.43
CA THR A 33 -2.98 -42.68 -12.79
C THR A 33 -1.46 -42.87 -12.76
N ASP A 34 -1.13 -44.12 -13.09
CA ASP A 34 0.14 -44.72 -13.48
C ASP A 34 1.11 -43.78 -14.20
N PHE A 35 2.25 -43.45 -13.57
CA PHE A 35 3.41 -42.87 -14.26
C PHE A 35 4.20 -44.01 -14.91
N GLY A 36 3.75 -44.39 -16.11
CA GLY A 36 4.49 -45.28 -17.01
C GLY A 36 5.69 -44.57 -17.63
N GLU A 37 6.85 -45.16 -17.44
CA GLU A 37 8.14 -44.84 -18.07
C GLU A 37 8.02 -44.69 -19.59
N ALA A 38 8.39 -43.52 -20.13
CA ALA A 38 8.70 -43.35 -21.55
C ALA A 38 9.67 -42.17 -21.77
N ASP A 39 10.91 -42.56 -22.06
CA ASP A 39 11.92 -41.93 -22.91
C ASP A 39 12.11 -40.40 -22.88
N MET A 40 13.30 -40.04 -22.38
CA MET A 40 14.00 -38.80 -22.73
C MET A 40 14.24 -38.76 -24.24
N ASP A 41 13.64 -37.80 -24.94
CA ASP A 41 14.19 -37.10 -26.12
C ASP A 41 13.09 -36.24 -26.78
N ASP A 42 12.84 -35.01 -26.26
CA ASP A 42 12.41 -33.84 -27.05
C ASP A 42 12.46 -32.53 -26.22
N GLU A 43 13.67 -32.01 -25.97
CA GLU A 43 13.86 -30.64 -25.47
C GLU A 43 13.66 -29.64 -26.61
N SER A 44 12.41 -29.31 -26.95
CA SER A 44 12.13 -28.05 -27.68
C SER A 44 10.71 -27.48 -27.54
N ALA A 45 9.85 -27.98 -26.65
CA ALA A 45 8.45 -27.54 -26.59
C ALA A 45 7.87 -27.16 -25.21
N THR A 46 8.65 -27.00 -24.14
CA THR A 46 8.07 -26.95 -22.76
C THR A 46 8.28 -25.65 -21.97
N THR A 47 8.93 -24.62 -22.53
CA THR A 47 9.20 -23.38 -21.77
C THR A 47 8.01 -22.41 -21.71
N GLU A 48 7.04 -22.51 -22.63
CA GLU A 48 5.82 -21.67 -22.58
C GLU A 48 4.67 -22.32 -21.78
N GLU A 49 4.56 -23.65 -21.77
CA GLU A 49 3.49 -24.39 -21.10
C GLU A 49 3.64 -24.38 -19.56
N THR A 50 4.88 -24.45 -19.06
CA THR A 50 5.19 -24.42 -17.62
C THR A 50 4.92 -23.06 -16.95
N GLY A 51 5.06 -21.95 -17.68
CA GLY A 51 4.76 -20.62 -17.16
C GLY A 51 3.25 -20.34 -17.05
N ALA A 52 2.46 -20.83 -18.02
CA ALA A 52 1.00 -20.71 -18.00
C ALA A 52 0.38 -21.55 -16.88
N ASP A 53 0.86 -22.78 -16.68
CA ASP A 53 0.37 -23.65 -15.59
C ASP A 53 0.78 -23.14 -14.21
N ALA A 54 2.00 -22.59 -14.06
CA ALA A 54 2.42 -21.94 -12.82
C ALA A 54 1.55 -20.71 -12.51
N MET A 55 1.26 -19.87 -13.51
CA MET A 55 0.39 -18.70 -13.33
C MET A 55 -1.06 -19.10 -13.05
N ALA A 56 -1.57 -20.17 -13.66
CA ALA A 56 -2.89 -20.71 -13.36
C ALA A 56 -2.96 -21.28 -11.94
N MET A 57 -1.91 -21.97 -11.48
CA MET A 57 -1.81 -22.46 -10.09
C MET A 57 -1.80 -21.29 -9.10
N VAL A 58 -1.02 -20.23 -9.35
CA VAL A 58 -0.98 -19.03 -8.51
C VAL A 58 -2.35 -18.33 -8.50
N ALA A 59 -3.00 -18.18 -9.66
CA ALA A 59 -4.34 -17.61 -9.75
C ALA A 59 -5.39 -18.45 -8.99
N ALA A 60 -5.30 -19.78 -9.07
CA ALA A 60 -6.16 -20.69 -8.32
C ALA A 60 -5.92 -20.61 -6.81
N LEU A 61 -4.66 -20.47 -6.38
CA LEU A 61 -4.28 -20.31 -4.98
C LEU A 61 -4.83 -18.99 -4.43
N ILE A 62 -4.65 -17.89 -5.15
CA ILE A 62 -5.22 -16.57 -4.80
C ILE A 62 -6.74 -16.62 -4.80
N GLY A 63 -7.37 -17.20 -5.83
CA GLY A 63 -8.81 -17.36 -5.91
C GLY A 63 -9.39 -18.23 -4.79
N GLY A 64 -8.63 -19.23 -4.33
CA GLY A 64 -8.97 -20.08 -3.18
C GLY A 64 -8.95 -19.33 -1.84
N LEU A 65 -8.09 -18.32 -1.69
CA LEU A 65 -7.98 -17.51 -0.47
C LEU A 65 -9.15 -16.54 -0.28
N PHE A 66 -9.85 -16.16 -1.36
CA PHE A 66 -10.92 -15.15 -1.34
C PHE A 66 -12.30 -15.72 -1.73
N GLN A 67 -12.54 -17.01 -1.49
CA GLN A 67 -13.85 -17.60 -1.75
C GLN A 67 -14.88 -17.09 -0.73
N ALA A 68 -15.90 -16.38 -1.22
CA ALA A 68 -17.06 -16.03 -0.42
C ALA A 68 -17.99 -17.24 -0.30
N ASP A 69 -18.67 -17.36 0.85
CA ASP A 69 -19.70 -18.37 1.05
C ASP A 69 -20.76 -18.30 -0.06
N PRO A 70 -21.26 -19.45 -0.55
CA PRO A 70 -22.33 -19.47 -1.52
C PRO A 70 -23.58 -18.77 -0.95
N LEU A 71 -24.33 -18.10 -1.82
CA LEU A 71 -25.57 -17.46 -1.41
C LEU A 71 -26.59 -18.50 -0.94
N THR A 72 -27.40 -18.13 0.06
CA THR A 72 -28.57 -18.93 0.40
C THR A 72 -29.62 -18.82 -0.72
N PRO A 73 -30.53 -19.80 -0.88
CA PRO A 73 -31.59 -19.73 -1.90
C PRO A 73 -32.44 -18.45 -1.81
N GLU A 74 -32.68 -17.94 -0.59
CA GLU A 74 -33.41 -16.70 -0.38
C GLU A 74 -32.63 -15.47 -0.86
N ALA A 75 -31.30 -15.48 -0.70
CA ALA A 75 -30.44 -14.42 -1.23
C ALA A 75 -30.34 -14.50 -2.76
N GLU A 76 -30.23 -15.70 -3.34
CA GLU A 76 -30.27 -15.88 -4.80
C GLU A 76 -31.56 -15.31 -5.40
N ALA A 77 -32.71 -15.52 -4.75
CA ALA A 77 -33.99 -14.97 -5.20
C ALA A 77 -34.04 -13.43 -5.20
N ARG A 78 -33.21 -12.76 -4.40
CA ARG A 78 -33.11 -11.30 -4.31
C ARG A 78 -32.08 -10.69 -5.26
N LEU A 79 -31.24 -11.52 -5.88
CA LEU A 79 -30.13 -11.07 -6.72
C LEU A 79 -30.55 -10.08 -7.82
N PRO A 80 -31.72 -10.22 -8.51
CA PRO A 80 -32.14 -9.23 -9.49
C PRO A 80 -32.33 -7.81 -8.91
N LEU A 81 -32.95 -7.68 -7.72
CA LEU A 81 -33.14 -6.40 -7.05
C LEU A 81 -31.81 -5.83 -6.56
N ALA A 82 -30.95 -6.70 -6.00
CA ALA A 82 -29.64 -6.30 -5.52
C ALA A 82 -28.67 -5.89 -6.65
N THR A 83 -28.83 -6.48 -7.83
CA THR A 83 -28.06 -6.10 -9.04
C THR A 83 -28.40 -4.67 -9.48
N GLU A 84 -29.67 -4.27 -9.39
CA GLU A 84 -30.11 -2.90 -9.68
C GLU A 84 -29.54 -1.89 -8.66
N VAL A 85 -29.54 -2.26 -7.36
CA VAL A 85 -28.89 -1.48 -6.30
C VAL A 85 -27.40 -1.30 -6.60
N ALA A 86 -26.69 -2.40 -6.87
CA ALA A 86 -25.26 -2.38 -7.14
C ALA A 86 -24.92 -1.57 -8.40
N GLY A 87 -25.75 -1.65 -9.45
CA GLY A 87 -25.57 -0.84 -10.67
C GLY A 87 -25.77 0.66 -10.44
N SER A 88 -26.58 1.05 -9.45
CA SER A 88 -26.75 2.47 -9.07
C SER A 88 -25.53 3.01 -8.31
N LEU A 89 -24.91 2.18 -7.48
CA LEU A 89 -23.75 2.53 -6.64
C LEU A 89 -22.41 2.45 -7.39
N VAL A 90 -22.31 1.50 -8.33
CA VAL A 90 -21.13 1.31 -9.19
C VAL A 90 -21.57 1.43 -10.65
N PRO A 91 -21.85 2.67 -11.13
CA PRO A 91 -22.09 2.91 -12.54
C PRO A 91 -20.91 2.46 -13.41
N GLU A 92 -21.13 2.29 -14.69
CA GLU A 92 -20.05 2.03 -15.64
C GLU A 92 -19.09 3.23 -15.69
N GLY A 93 -17.79 2.95 -15.57
CA GLY A 93 -16.72 3.95 -15.61
C GLY A 93 -16.50 4.73 -14.32
N VAL A 94 -17.24 4.43 -13.23
CA VAL A 94 -17.15 5.21 -11.98
C VAL A 94 -15.74 5.16 -11.37
N TYR A 95 -15.01 4.05 -11.53
CA TYR A 95 -13.64 3.98 -11.01
C TYR A 95 -12.66 4.75 -11.89
N GLY A 96 -12.92 4.82 -13.20
CA GLY A 96 -12.15 5.68 -14.10
C GLY A 96 -12.40 7.17 -13.80
N GLU A 97 -13.63 7.56 -13.51
CA GLU A 97 -13.97 8.92 -13.07
C GLU A 97 -13.27 9.26 -11.75
N MET A 98 -13.37 8.37 -10.76
CA MET A 98 -12.71 8.52 -9.47
C MET A 98 -11.20 8.71 -9.62
N MET A 99 -10.55 7.88 -10.43
CA MET A 99 -9.11 8.00 -10.69
C MET A 99 -8.75 9.28 -11.43
N GLY A 100 -9.56 9.69 -12.42
CA GLY A 100 -9.37 10.96 -13.11
C GLY A 100 -9.41 12.13 -12.14
N GLN A 101 -10.40 12.17 -11.25
CA GLN A 101 -10.52 13.23 -10.24
C GLN A 101 -9.37 13.22 -9.22
N MET A 102 -8.95 12.04 -8.73
CA MET A 102 -7.78 11.93 -7.88
C MET A 102 -6.54 12.46 -8.59
N MET A 103 -6.32 12.01 -9.83
CA MET A 103 -5.15 12.39 -10.60
C MET A 103 -5.15 13.90 -10.86
N ASP A 104 -6.27 14.47 -11.27
CA ASP A 104 -6.41 15.91 -11.46
C ASP A 104 -6.13 16.65 -10.15
N SER A 105 -6.66 16.18 -9.01
CA SER A 105 -6.44 16.81 -7.71
C SER A 105 -4.98 16.76 -7.24
N PHE A 106 -4.26 15.68 -7.51
CA PHE A 106 -2.87 15.51 -7.08
C PHE A 106 -1.87 16.11 -8.08
N LEU A 107 -2.11 15.95 -9.38
CA LEU A 107 -1.20 16.39 -10.43
C LEU A 107 -1.35 17.86 -10.77
N SER A 108 -2.54 18.45 -10.72
CA SER A 108 -2.70 19.86 -11.10
C SER A 108 -1.78 20.78 -10.31
N PRO A 109 -1.66 20.67 -8.97
CA PRO A 109 -0.72 21.49 -8.20
C PRO A 109 0.77 21.27 -8.57
N ILE A 110 1.13 20.03 -8.91
CA ILE A 110 2.49 19.67 -9.31
C ILE A 110 2.81 20.25 -10.70
N MET A 111 1.87 20.15 -11.64
CA MET A 111 2.01 20.72 -12.97
C MET A 111 2.05 22.26 -12.91
N GLU A 112 1.22 22.89 -12.09
CA GLU A 112 1.28 24.33 -11.85
C GLU A 112 2.66 24.77 -11.30
N MET A 113 3.26 23.96 -10.43
CA MET A 113 4.63 24.21 -9.93
C MET A 113 5.68 24.01 -11.03
N ALA A 114 5.59 22.93 -11.82
CA ALA A 114 6.51 22.68 -12.93
C ALA A 114 6.42 23.75 -14.04
N GLU A 115 5.22 24.27 -14.31
CA GLU A 115 5.01 25.40 -15.21
C GLU A 115 5.59 26.69 -14.64
N ALA A 116 5.49 26.91 -13.32
CA ALA A 116 6.13 28.04 -12.65
C ALA A 116 7.67 27.99 -12.76
N ASP A 117 8.25 26.79 -12.78
CA ASP A 117 9.69 26.54 -12.99
C ASP A 117 10.07 26.47 -14.50
N GLY A 118 9.20 26.98 -15.37
CA GLY A 118 9.46 27.14 -16.80
C GLY A 118 9.37 25.86 -17.64
N GLY A 119 8.76 24.79 -17.12
CA GLY A 119 8.59 23.51 -17.82
C GLY A 119 9.87 22.70 -17.97
N SER A 120 10.89 23.02 -17.15
CA SER A 120 12.20 22.36 -17.18
C SER A 120 12.19 20.99 -16.49
N MET A 121 13.14 20.12 -16.85
CA MET A 121 13.37 18.83 -16.19
C MET A 121 13.66 19.03 -14.71
N SER A 122 13.04 18.18 -13.88
CA SER A 122 13.38 18.10 -12.45
C SER A 122 14.78 17.50 -12.24
N ALA A 123 15.34 17.66 -11.03
CA ALA A 123 16.61 17.03 -10.68
C ALA A 123 16.57 15.49 -10.80
N SER A 124 15.42 14.88 -10.50
CA SER A 124 15.22 13.44 -10.65
C SER A 124 15.17 13.01 -12.12
N ASP A 125 14.58 13.83 -13.00
CA ASP A 125 14.62 13.59 -14.45
C ASP A 125 16.04 13.72 -14.99
N LEU A 126 16.77 14.78 -14.63
CA LEU A 126 18.18 14.96 -15.02
C LEU A 126 19.05 13.80 -14.55
N THR A 127 18.78 13.28 -13.36
CA THR A 127 19.41 12.07 -12.84
C THR A 127 19.12 10.85 -13.72
N ALA A 128 17.88 10.66 -14.17
CA ALA A 128 17.51 9.56 -15.06
C ALA A 128 18.21 9.66 -16.43
N TYR A 129 18.40 10.89 -16.94
CA TYR A 129 19.09 11.15 -18.21
C TYR A 129 20.61 10.99 -18.12
N THR A 130 21.21 11.43 -17.01
CA THR A 130 22.68 11.52 -16.87
C THR A 130 23.30 10.38 -16.05
N GLY A 131 22.51 9.71 -15.22
CA GLY A 131 22.96 8.74 -14.22
C GLY A 131 23.71 9.37 -13.04
N LEU A 132 23.75 10.70 -12.95
CA LEU A 132 24.39 11.43 -11.87
C LEU A 132 23.37 11.66 -10.76
N TYR A 133 23.67 11.16 -9.56
CA TYR A 133 22.98 11.58 -8.34
C TYR A 133 23.93 12.53 -7.61
N SER A 134 23.56 13.80 -7.46
CA SER A 134 24.36 14.77 -6.72
C SER A 134 23.50 15.94 -6.28
N GLU A 135 23.77 16.46 -5.09
CA GLU A 135 23.25 17.76 -4.60
C GLU A 135 23.51 18.89 -5.61
N ASP A 136 24.55 18.75 -6.45
CA ASP A 136 24.86 19.66 -7.54
C ASP A 136 23.74 19.76 -8.61
N LEU A 137 22.94 18.70 -8.81
CA LEU A 137 21.78 18.75 -9.73
C LEU A 137 20.60 19.50 -9.11
N ASP A 138 20.42 19.40 -7.80
CA ASP A 138 19.41 20.15 -7.05
C ASP A 138 19.77 21.64 -6.95
N ALA A 139 21.06 21.96 -6.96
CA ALA A 139 21.58 23.34 -6.91
C ALA A 139 21.50 24.09 -8.25
N LEU A 140 21.14 23.42 -9.35
CA LEU A 140 20.99 24.06 -10.66
C LEU A 140 19.85 25.08 -10.64
N SER A 141 20.11 26.26 -11.22
CA SER A 141 19.08 27.26 -11.43
C SER A 141 18.06 26.82 -12.49
N ASP A 142 16.87 27.42 -12.49
CA ASP A 142 15.82 27.15 -13.49
C ASP A 142 16.30 27.38 -14.92
N GLU A 143 17.17 28.38 -15.12
CA GLU A 143 17.72 28.72 -16.44
C GLU A 143 18.72 27.64 -16.91
N GLU A 144 19.55 27.11 -16.02
CA GLU A 144 20.44 25.98 -16.32
C GLU A 144 19.66 24.68 -16.56
N ARG A 145 18.61 24.41 -15.78
CA ARG A 145 17.73 23.26 -15.99
C ARG A 145 16.98 23.38 -17.31
N GLY A 146 16.53 24.57 -17.68
CA GLY A 146 15.91 24.86 -18.97
C GLY A 146 16.86 24.59 -20.14
N GLU A 147 18.11 25.06 -20.07
CA GLU A 147 19.12 24.80 -21.11
C GLU A 147 19.42 23.30 -21.23
N LEU A 148 19.60 22.60 -20.11
CA LEU A 148 19.80 21.15 -20.12
C LEU A 148 18.59 20.39 -20.69
N THR A 149 17.37 20.86 -20.40
CA THR A 149 16.13 20.30 -20.96
C THR A 149 16.11 20.45 -22.47
N GLU A 150 16.44 21.62 -23.02
CA GLU A 150 16.51 21.83 -24.47
C GLU A 150 17.61 20.97 -25.13
N ILE A 151 18.75 20.78 -24.45
CA ILE A 151 19.84 19.93 -24.93
C ILE A 151 19.45 18.46 -24.97
N PHE A 152 18.84 17.93 -23.90
CA PHE A 152 18.56 16.50 -23.77
C PHE A 152 17.24 16.09 -24.41
N ASP A 153 16.20 16.90 -24.29
CA ASP A 153 14.87 16.62 -24.82
C ASP A 153 14.10 17.90 -25.18
N PRO A 154 14.28 18.45 -26.40
CA PRO A 154 13.60 19.68 -26.83
C PRO A 154 12.07 19.52 -26.98
N VAL A 155 11.53 18.32 -26.77
CA VAL A 155 10.09 18.03 -26.76
C VAL A 155 9.64 17.42 -25.42
N TYR A 156 10.39 17.69 -24.35
CA TYR A 156 10.21 17.13 -23.02
C TYR A 156 8.76 17.21 -22.54
N GLU A 157 8.14 18.40 -22.52
CA GLU A 157 6.74 18.57 -22.11
C GLU A 157 5.77 17.66 -22.88
N THR A 158 5.94 17.58 -24.20
CA THR A 158 5.09 16.72 -25.04
C THR A 158 5.30 15.24 -24.74
N ARG A 159 6.55 14.84 -24.47
CA ARG A 159 6.88 13.46 -24.11
C ARG A 159 6.32 13.10 -22.73
N THR A 160 6.51 13.98 -21.76
CA THR A 160 6.01 13.84 -20.40
C THR A 160 4.49 13.73 -20.39
N GLN A 161 3.78 14.61 -21.11
CA GLN A 161 2.33 14.51 -21.27
C GLN A 161 1.89 13.18 -21.91
N ALA A 162 2.55 12.76 -22.99
CA ALA A 162 2.20 11.50 -23.66
C ALA A 162 2.43 10.27 -22.76
N GLN A 163 3.45 10.30 -21.90
CA GLN A 163 3.69 9.26 -20.90
C GLN A 163 2.58 9.24 -19.83
N PHE A 164 2.19 10.41 -19.33
CA PHE A 164 1.08 10.53 -18.37
C PHE A 164 -0.24 10.03 -18.96
N ASP A 165 -0.59 10.48 -20.16
CA ASP A 165 -1.81 10.04 -20.86
C ASP A 165 -1.84 8.52 -21.02
N MET A 166 -0.69 7.90 -21.32
CA MET A 166 -0.55 6.46 -21.44
C MET A 166 -0.76 5.74 -20.10
N ILE A 167 -0.18 6.25 -19.01
CA ILE A 167 -0.36 5.70 -17.66
C ILE A 167 -1.82 5.77 -17.22
N VAL A 168 -2.47 6.93 -17.40
CA VAL A 168 -3.88 7.13 -17.07
C VAL A 168 -4.77 6.22 -17.91
N GLY A 169 -4.50 6.13 -19.22
CA GLY A 169 -5.23 5.23 -20.11
C GLY A 169 -5.11 3.77 -19.70
N ALA A 170 -3.91 3.31 -19.32
CA ALA A 170 -3.67 1.96 -18.85
C ALA A 170 -4.40 1.67 -17.53
N ALA A 171 -4.34 2.59 -16.56
CA ALA A 171 -5.05 2.46 -15.29
C ALA A 171 -6.56 2.36 -15.51
N ASN A 172 -7.15 3.23 -16.34
CA ASN A 172 -8.56 3.20 -16.67
C ASN A 172 -8.99 1.88 -17.33
N ALA A 173 -8.17 1.32 -18.21
CA ALA A 173 -8.43 0.03 -18.84
C ALA A 173 -8.46 -1.13 -17.82
N VAL A 174 -7.55 -1.11 -16.84
CA VAL A 174 -7.53 -2.09 -15.74
C VAL A 174 -8.80 -1.97 -14.91
N PHE A 175 -9.18 -0.78 -14.47
CA PHE A 175 -10.39 -0.60 -13.64
C PHE A 175 -11.67 -0.95 -14.39
N ALA A 176 -11.80 -0.57 -15.66
CA ALA A 176 -12.93 -0.97 -16.50
C ALA A 176 -13.06 -2.51 -16.61
N THR A 177 -11.93 -3.23 -16.55
CA THR A 177 -11.92 -4.70 -16.55
C THR A 177 -12.39 -5.28 -15.21
N LEU A 178 -12.09 -4.62 -14.09
CA LEU A 178 -12.47 -5.06 -12.74
C LEU A 178 -13.92 -4.73 -12.38
N GLU A 179 -14.44 -3.62 -12.90
CA GLU A 179 -15.76 -3.07 -12.62
C GLU A 179 -16.91 -4.11 -12.63
N PRO A 180 -17.05 -4.96 -13.66
CA PRO A 180 -18.12 -5.96 -13.69
C PRO A 180 -18.06 -6.95 -12.52
N GLY A 181 -16.85 -7.38 -12.14
CA GLY A 181 -16.64 -8.31 -11.04
C GLY A 181 -16.94 -7.67 -9.68
N VAL A 182 -16.53 -6.41 -9.49
CA VAL A 182 -16.86 -5.63 -8.29
C VAL A 182 -18.37 -5.44 -8.17
N ARG A 183 -19.05 -5.09 -9.27
CA ARG A 183 -20.51 -4.88 -9.30
C ARG A 183 -21.27 -6.18 -8.98
N ASP A 184 -20.83 -7.31 -9.53
CA ASP A 184 -21.40 -8.63 -9.23
C ASP A 184 -21.19 -9.01 -7.75
N GLY A 185 -19.97 -8.84 -7.23
CA GLY A 185 -19.66 -9.06 -5.83
C GLY A 185 -20.51 -8.20 -4.90
N LEU A 186 -20.70 -6.93 -5.25
CA LEU A 186 -21.55 -5.99 -4.51
C LEU A 186 -23.02 -6.42 -4.55
N ALA A 187 -23.55 -6.84 -5.71
CA ALA A 187 -24.90 -7.36 -5.82
C ALA A 187 -25.14 -8.56 -4.91
N LYS A 188 -24.20 -9.52 -4.87
CA LYS A 188 -24.26 -10.67 -3.97
C LYS A 188 -24.21 -10.25 -2.49
N ALA A 189 -23.34 -9.28 -2.17
CA ALA A 189 -23.23 -8.74 -0.82
C ALA A 189 -24.51 -8.03 -0.33
N TYR A 190 -25.22 -7.35 -1.22
CA TYR A 190 -26.52 -6.73 -0.93
C TYR A 190 -27.63 -7.78 -0.81
N ALA A 191 -27.65 -8.78 -1.70
CA ALA A 191 -28.64 -9.85 -1.68
C ALA A 191 -28.61 -10.69 -0.38
N SER A 192 -27.42 -10.84 0.23
CA SER A 192 -27.24 -11.57 1.48
C SER A 192 -27.56 -10.75 2.73
N ARG A 193 -27.46 -9.41 2.67
CA ARG A 193 -27.62 -8.52 3.84
C ARG A 193 -28.99 -7.88 3.94
N PHE A 194 -29.66 -7.65 2.82
CA PHE A 194 -30.92 -6.94 2.76
C PHE A 194 -32.06 -7.85 2.29
N ASP A 195 -33.24 -7.63 2.85
CA ASP A 195 -34.44 -8.30 2.37
C ASP A 195 -35.00 -7.65 1.10
N ALA A 196 -36.00 -8.29 0.49
CA ALA A 196 -36.57 -7.82 -0.78
C ALA A 196 -37.26 -6.44 -0.65
N SER A 197 -37.82 -6.12 0.51
CA SER A 197 -38.49 -4.83 0.74
C SER A 197 -37.49 -3.70 0.91
N GLU A 198 -36.37 -3.96 1.58
CA GLU A 198 -35.26 -3.01 1.74
C GLU A 198 -34.59 -2.73 0.39
N LEU A 199 -34.30 -3.75 -0.41
CA LEU A 199 -33.73 -3.59 -1.75
C LEU A 199 -34.67 -2.81 -2.67
N ALA A 200 -35.97 -3.08 -2.62
CA ALA A 200 -36.96 -2.32 -3.39
C ALA A 200 -37.04 -0.84 -2.95
N ALA A 201 -36.91 -0.57 -1.64
CA ALA A 201 -36.87 0.79 -1.12
C ALA A 201 -35.60 1.54 -1.56
N LEU A 202 -34.45 0.87 -1.57
CA LEU A 202 -33.19 1.43 -2.10
C LEU A 202 -33.31 1.77 -3.59
N ASN A 203 -33.83 0.85 -4.41
CA ASN A 203 -34.05 1.12 -5.83
C ASN A 203 -35.03 2.28 -6.05
N ALA A 204 -36.12 2.35 -5.28
CA ALA A 204 -37.06 3.46 -5.35
C ALA A 204 -36.41 4.80 -4.95
N PHE A 205 -35.51 4.81 -3.96
CA PHE A 205 -34.73 5.99 -3.60
C PHE A 205 -33.76 6.40 -4.70
N PHE A 206 -32.97 5.46 -5.24
CA PHE A 206 -32.00 5.74 -6.31
C PHE A 206 -32.66 6.16 -7.62
N ALA A 207 -33.90 5.77 -7.87
CA ALA A 207 -34.69 6.28 -9.00
C ALA A 207 -35.09 7.77 -8.85
N THR A 208 -34.98 8.36 -7.66
CA THR A 208 -35.20 9.80 -7.48
C THR A 208 -34.00 10.62 -7.99
N PRO A 209 -34.18 11.88 -8.43
CA PRO A 209 -33.05 12.70 -8.87
C PRO A 209 -31.95 12.88 -7.81
N VAL A 210 -32.33 12.99 -6.54
CA VAL A 210 -31.37 13.12 -5.43
C VAL A 210 -30.70 11.79 -5.13
N GLY A 211 -31.45 10.68 -5.14
CA GLY A 211 -30.89 9.36 -4.91
C GLY A 211 -29.93 8.92 -6.01
N ALA A 212 -30.24 9.20 -7.27
CA ALA A 212 -29.33 8.95 -8.39
C ALA A 212 -28.02 9.74 -8.26
N LYS A 213 -28.12 11.03 -7.90
CA LYS A 213 -26.93 11.86 -7.62
C LYS A 213 -26.14 11.32 -6.43
N TYR A 214 -26.82 10.97 -5.34
CA TYR A 214 -26.16 10.40 -4.17
C TYR A 214 -25.42 9.10 -4.52
N ALA A 215 -26.07 8.15 -5.21
CA ALA A 215 -25.49 6.87 -5.55
C ALA A 215 -24.24 7.03 -6.42
N SER A 216 -24.34 7.81 -7.51
CA SER A 216 -23.21 8.07 -8.41
C SER A 216 -22.04 8.82 -7.74
N GLN A 217 -22.31 9.66 -6.75
CA GLN A 217 -21.26 10.42 -6.04
C GLN A 217 -20.71 9.70 -4.81
N SER A 218 -21.43 8.73 -4.26
CA SER A 218 -21.11 8.12 -2.96
C SER A 218 -19.74 7.44 -2.91
N LEU A 219 -19.28 6.88 -4.03
CA LEU A 219 -17.94 6.29 -4.12
C LEU A 219 -16.87 7.37 -4.31
N VAL A 220 -17.12 8.29 -5.24
CA VAL A 220 -16.18 9.33 -5.68
C VAL A 220 -15.96 10.42 -4.62
N ILE A 221 -16.92 10.68 -3.74
CA ILE A 221 -16.78 11.71 -2.70
C ILE A 221 -15.62 11.43 -1.74
N ASN A 222 -15.19 10.18 -1.59
CA ASN A 222 -14.02 9.84 -0.77
C ASN A 222 -12.70 10.32 -1.38
N THR A 223 -12.71 10.65 -2.68
CA THR A 223 -11.57 11.23 -3.39
C THR A 223 -11.68 12.74 -3.53
N ASP A 224 -12.66 13.36 -2.85
CA ASP A 224 -12.80 14.81 -2.82
C ASP A 224 -11.59 15.44 -2.09
N PRO A 225 -11.00 16.53 -2.62
CA PRO A 225 -9.85 17.18 -2.01
C PRO A 225 -10.09 17.62 -0.56
N GLN A 226 -11.33 17.97 -0.19
CA GLN A 226 -11.67 18.35 1.18
C GLN A 226 -11.62 17.14 2.13
N VAL A 227 -12.04 15.96 1.65
CA VAL A 227 -11.95 14.72 2.42
C VAL A 227 -10.49 14.31 2.58
N ILE A 228 -9.72 14.34 1.49
CA ILE A 228 -8.29 14.03 1.51
C ILE A 228 -7.54 14.99 2.43
N SER A 229 -7.79 16.29 2.34
CA SER A 229 -7.17 17.29 3.21
C SER A 229 -7.45 17.03 4.69
N GLY A 230 -8.68 16.68 5.05
CA GLY A 230 -9.02 16.33 6.44
C GLY A 230 -8.27 15.08 6.92
N MET A 231 -8.09 14.09 6.04
CA MET A 231 -7.28 12.90 6.34
C MET A 231 -5.80 13.26 6.51
N MET A 232 -5.22 14.08 5.63
CA MET A 232 -3.81 14.51 5.71
C MET A 232 -3.53 15.31 6.99
N GLN A 233 -4.47 16.15 7.42
CA GLN A 233 -4.38 16.89 8.69
C GLN A 233 -4.36 15.98 9.93
N SER A 234 -4.80 14.72 9.79
CA SER A 234 -4.80 13.74 10.87
C SER A 234 -3.48 12.96 10.98
N ILE A 235 -2.61 13.02 9.95
CA ILE A 235 -1.33 12.28 9.94
C ILE A 235 -0.42 12.71 11.10
N PRO A 236 -0.20 14.00 11.40
CA PRO A 236 0.67 14.40 12.50
C PRO A 236 0.23 13.80 13.85
N ASN A 237 -1.07 13.85 14.16
CA ASN A 237 -1.63 13.25 15.37
C ASN A 237 -1.44 11.71 15.40
N LEU A 238 -1.44 11.04 14.25
CA LEU A 238 -1.12 9.62 14.21
C LEU A 238 0.37 9.38 14.51
N LEU A 239 1.27 10.21 13.98
CA LEU A 239 2.71 10.14 14.26
C LEU A 239 3.01 10.41 15.73
N GLU A 240 2.36 11.40 16.35
CA GLU A 240 2.46 11.69 17.78
C GLU A 240 2.04 10.50 18.67
N GLN A 241 1.15 9.63 18.17
CA GLN A 241 0.70 8.44 18.89
C GLN A 241 1.57 7.20 18.66
N LEU A 242 2.49 7.22 17.68
CA LEU A 242 3.36 6.07 17.39
C LEU A 242 4.20 5.63 18.60
N PRO A 243 4.82 6.53 19.39
CA PRO A 243 5.62 6.13 20.54
C PRO A 243 4.82 5.33 21.58
N ALA A 244 3.60 5.78 21.89
CA ALA A 244 2.72 5.08 22.83
C ALA A 244 2.28 3.70 22.32
N LEU A 245 2.18 3.53 21.00
CA LEU A 245 1.90 2.24 20.39
C LEU A 245 3.11 1.30 20.47
N MET A 246 4.33 1.83 20.30
CA MET A 246 5.58 1.07 20.48
C MET A 246 5.76 0.64 21.94
N GLU A 247 5.55 1.53 22.91
CA GLU A 247 5.54 1.20 24.34
C GLU A 247 4.51 0.11 24.65
N GLY A 248 3.32 0.18 24.04
CA GLY A 248 2.29 -0.85 24.20
C GLY A 248 2.69 -2.23 23.64
N ILE A 249 3.56 -2.28 22.62
CA ILE A 249 4.12 -3.53 22.10
C ILE A 249 5.19 -4.06 23.06
N GLU A 250 6.11 -3.21 23.52
CA GLU A 250 7.13 -3.58 24.51
C GLU A 250 6.50 -4.13 25.80
N ASP A 251 5.45 -3.49 26.31
CA ASP A 251 4.69 -3.94 27.47
C ASP A 251 4.01 -5.30 27.23
N ALA A 252 3.53 -5.55 26.00
CA ALA A 252 2.91 -6.82 25.64
C ALA A 252 3.95 -7.95 25.54
N GLU A 253 5.17 -7.61 25.14
CA GLU A 253 6.31 -8.53 25.06
C GLU A 253 7.04 -8.68 26.39
N ALA A 254 6.80 -7.77 27.36
CA ALA A 254 7.40 -7.80 28.68
C ALA A 254 7.13 -9.15 29.38
N GLY A 255 8.20 -9.93 29.54
CA GLY A 255 8.16 -11.23 30.19
C GLY A 255 7.90 -12.42 29.26
N LEU A 256 7.78 -12.21 27.94
CA LEU A 256 7.89 -13.27 26.96
C LEU A 256 9.38 -13.64 26.76
N PRO A 257 9.72 -14.92 26.59
CA PRO A 257 11.07 -15.30 26.20
C PRO A 257 11.35 -14.83 24.77
N GLU A 258 12.59 -14.42 24.51
CA GLU A 258 13.03 -14.10 23.15
C GLU A 258 12.73 -15.26 22.19
N PRO A 259 12.39 -14.96 20.92
CA PRO A 259 12.28 -15.97 19.89
C PRO A 259 13.54 -16.85 19.83
N ARG A 260 13.34 -18.18 19.85
CA ARG A 260 14.45 -19.16 19.83
C ARG A 260 15.27 -18.99 18.55
N ARG A 261 16.58 -18.79 18.70
CA ARG A 261 17.54 -18.76 17.59
C ARG A 261 17.88 -20.18 17.15
N TYR A 262 18.56 -20.31 16.01
CA TYR A 262 18.90 -21.63 15.46
C TYR A 262 19.69 -22.50 16.47
N GLU A 263 20.58 -21.89 17.24
CA GLU A 263 21.41 -22.59 18.24
C GLU A 263 20.63 -22.96 19.52
N ASP A 264 19.45 -22.38 19.75
CA ASP A 264 18.54 -22.77 20.84
C ASP A 264 17.70 -24.02 20.49
N LEU A 265 17.73 -24.45 19.23
CA LEU A 265 17.05 -25.66 18.77
C LEU A 265 17.90 -26.90 19.03
N THR A 266 17.28 -27.97 19.54
CA THR A 266 17.96 -29.27 19.65
C THR A 266 18.31 -29.83 18.26
N PRO A 267 19.31 -30.73 18.13
CA PRO A 267 19.63 -31.35 16.84
C PRO A 267 18.48 -32.15 16.21
N ALA A 268 17.48 -32.53 16.99
CA ALA A 268 16.26 -33.15 16.46
C ALA A 268 15.29 -32.10 15.90
N GLU A 269 15.12 -30.96 16.58
CA GLU A 269 14.30 -29.84 16.14
C GLU A 269 14.89 -29.15 14.91
N GLN A 270 16.22 -28.92 14.86
CA GLN A 270 16.90 -28.36 13.68
C GLN A 270 16.62 -29.18 12.42
N ARG A 271 16.79 -30.51 12.52
CA ARG A 271 16.51 -31.43 11.43
C ARG A 271 15.04 -31.40 11.03
N ARG A 272 14.15 -31.42 12.03
CA ARG A 272 12.70 -31.39 11.78
C ARG A 272 12.26 -30.08 11.12
N ALA A 273 12.78 -28.94 11.55
CA ALA A 273 12.51 -27.63 10.96
C ALA A 273 13.00 -27.57 9.51
N SER A 274 14.22 -28.05 9.25
CA SER A 274 14.80 -28.14 7.90
C SER A 274 13.96 -29.03 6.97
N GLU A 275 13.55 -30.21 7.46
CA GLU A 275 12.67 -31.13 6.74
C GLU A 275 11.31 -30.50 6.40
N LEU A 276 10.70 -29.79 7.35
CA LEU A 276 9.39 -29.14 7.15
C LEU A 276 9.47 -27.97 6.16
N LEU A 277 10.59 -27.25 6.16
CA LEU A 277 10.81 -26.09 5.30
C LEU A 277 11.41 -26.45 3.94
N GLY A 278 11.77 -27.72 3.72
CA GLY A 278 12.37 -28.17 2.46
C GLY A 278 13.75 -27.60 2.18
N VAL A 279 14.45 -27.10 3.20
CA VAL A 279 15.81 -26.56 3.12
C VAL A 279 16.77 -27.44 3.91
N ASP A 280 18.06 -27.40 3.60
CA ASP A 280 19.04 -28.08 4.45
C ASP A 280 19.35 -27.25 5.72
N GLN A 281 19.94 -27.92 6.71
CA GLN A 281 20.24 -27.33 8.02
C GLN A 281 21.22 -26.16 7.95
N GLN A 282 22.13 -26.14 6.96
CA GLN A 282 23.06 -25.04 6.81
C GLN A 282 22.35 -23.81 6.22
N ALA A 283 21.54 -24.00 5.19
CA ALA A 283 20.71 -22.94 4.62
C ALA A 283 19.73 -22.36 5.65
N LEU A 284 19.12 -23.21 6.50
CA LEU A 284 18.25 -22.75 7.59
C LEU A 284 19.01 -21.91 8.62
N ARG A 285 20.21 -22.34 9.03
CA ARG A 285 21.06 -21.56 9.95
C ARG A 285 21.40 -20.20 9.36
N GLU A 286 21.85 -20.15 8.11
CA GLU A 286 22.25 -18.91 7.43
C GLU A 286 21.05 -17.96 7.26
N SER A 287 19.87 -18.48 6.91
CA SER A 287 18.65 -17.69 6.79
C SER A 287 18.18 -17.12 8.13
N MET A 288 18.25 -17.90 9.22
CA MET A 288 17.87 -17.41 10.55
C MET A 288 18.86 -16.38 11.08
N ALA A 289 20.15 -16.54 10.82
CA ALA A 289 21.17 -15.56 11.18
C ALA A 289 20.98 -14.23 10.40
N GLN A 290 20.63 -14.30 9.11
CA GLN A 290 20.35 -13.10 8.32
C GLN A 290 19.08 -12.36 8.79
N ALA A 291 18.05 -13.10 9.22
CA ALA A 291 16.85 -12.49 9.80
C ALA A 291 17.16 -11.78 11.13
N GLU A 292 18.01 -12.37 11.96
CA GLU A 292 18.51 -11.77 13.22
C GLU A 292 19.30 -10.48 12.97
N GLU A 293 20.19 -10.47 11.97
CA GLU A 293 20.93 -9.25 11.59
C GLU A 293 20.01 -8.15 11.07
N MET A 294 18.94 -8.50 10.34
CA MET A 294 17.97 -7.54 9.82
C MET A 294 17.09 -6.95 10.93
N GLU A 295 16.68 -7.77 11.90
CA GLU A 295 15.97 -7.36 13.11
C GLU A 295 16.81 -6.38 13.93
N ALA A 296 18.06 -6.75 14.25
CA ALA A 296 18.98 -5.88 14.98
C ALA A 296 19.29 -4.55 14.25
N ALA A 297 19.30 -4.56 12.91
CA ALA A 297 19.45 -3.34 12.12
C ALA A 297 18.19 -2.46 12.13
N ALA A 298 17.00 -3.04 12.18
CA ALA A 298 15.75 -2.30 12.30
C ALA A 298 15.64 -1.61 13.67
N ASP A 299 16.00 -2.31 14.74
CA ASP A 299 16.03 -1.75 16.10
C ASP A 299 17.06 -0.61 16.20
N ALA A 300 18.24 -0.77 15.62
CA ALA A 300 19.28 0.27 15.60
C ALA A 300 18.89 1.51 14.78
N VAL A 301 18.11 1.36 13.71
CA VAL A 301 17.56 2.49 12.95
C VAL A 301 16.46 3.21 13.74
N GLY A 302 15.66 2.47 14.53
CA GLY A 302 14.70 3.04 15.47
C GLY A 302 15.37 3.87 16.57
N GLU A 303 16.41 3.34 17.21
CA GLU A 303 17.21 4.07 18.21
C GLU A 303 17.93 5.28 17.60
N ALA A 304 18.52 5.16 16.41
CA ALA A 304 19.19 6.27 15.75
C ALA A 304 18.21 7.38 15.31
N ALA A 305 16.98 7.04 14.94
CA ALA A 305 15.95 8.03 14.64
C ALA A 305 15.52 8.81 15.89
N ALA A 306 15.42 8.13 17.04
CA ALA A 306 15.13 8.75 18.32
C ALA A 306 16.27 9.66 18.81
N GLU A 307 17.54 9.26 18.64
CA GLU A 307 18.70 10.09 18.99
C GLU A 307 18.84 11.33 18.09
N VAL A 308 18.43 11.25 16.81
CA VAL A 308 18.41 12.40 15.90
C VAL A 308 17.29 13.38 16.26
N GLU A 309 16.13 12.90 16.70
CA GLU A 309 15.03 13.73 17.21
C GLU A 309 15.43 14.45 18.51
N GLU A 310 16.05 13.76 19.46
CA GLU A 310 16.56 14.36 20.70
C GLU A 310 17.67 15.40 20.45
N ALA A 311 18.51 15.18 19.43
CA ALA A 311 19.52 16.15 19.02
C ALA A 311 18.94 17.41 18.35
N TRP A 312 17.82 17.29 17.64
CA TRP A 312 17.13 18.43 17.02
C TRP A 312 16.33 19.24 18.06
N ASP A 313 15.73 18.57 19.06
CA ASP A 313 15.06 19.24 20.18
C ASP A 313 16.06 20.01 21.07
N MET A 314 17.26 19.45 21.31
CA MET A 314 18.33 20.15 22.04
C MET A 314 18.89 21.38 21.31
N ASP A 315 18.96 21.36 19.97
CA ASP A 315 19.41 22.52 19.19
C ASP A 315 18.36 23.64 19.16
N MET A 316 17.06 23.30 19.17
CA MET A 316 15.97 24.29 19.29
C MET A 316 15.85 24.89 20.71
N GLU A 317 16.04 24.09 21.77
CA GLU A 317 16.09 24.63 23.14
C GLU A 317 17.32 25.53 23.36
N ALA A 318 18.43 25.28 22.66
CA ALA A 318 19.62 26.14 22.69
C ALA A 318 19.40 27.47 21.94
N GLU A 319 18.67 27.48 20.82
CA GLU A 319 18.27 28.71 20.13
C GLU A 319 17.25 29.52 20.94
N GLU A 320 16.27 28.89 21.60
CA GLU A 320 15.34 29.61 22.49
C GLU A 320 16.03 30.17 23.75
N ALA A 321 17.09 29.54 24.25
CA ALA A 321 17.87 30.05 25.38
C ALA A 321 18.73 31.28 25.00
N ASP A 322 19.27 31.34 23.77
CA ASP A 322 20.04 32.50 23.28
C ASP A 322 19.15 33.71 23.00
N ASP A 323 17.88 33.51 22.62
CA ASP A 323 16.90 34.59 22.44
C ASP A 323 16.43 35.21 23.77
N VAL A 324 16.49 34.46 24.89
CA VAL A 324 16.14 34.99 26.23
C VAL A 324 17.28 35.79 26.87
N GLU A 325 18.56 35.46 26.61
CA GLU A 325 19.69 36.29 27.05
C GLU A 325 19.85 37.59 26.21
N GLY A 326 19.35 37.62 24.97
CA GLY A 326 19.31 38.82 24.13
C GLY A 326 18.35 39.91 24.66
N ASP A 327 17.25 39.52 25.29
CA ASP A 327 16.18 40.44 25.72
C ASP A 327 16.48 41.12 27.08
N GLU A 328 17.34 40.55 27.93
CA GLU A 328 17.84 41.20 29.16
C GLU A 328 18.98 42.20 28.88
N ALA A 329 19.73 42.02 27.80
CA ALA A 329 20.79 42.94 27.40
C ALA A 329 20.23 44.26 26.84
N ASP A 330 19.14 44.22 26.07
CA ASP A 330 18.52 45.40 25.46
C ASP A 330 17.80 46.29 26.49
N GLN A 331 17.17 45.70 27.52
CA GLN A 331 16.54 46.48 28.60
C GLN A 331 17.58 47.26 29.43
N SER A 332 18.79 46.73 29.60
CA SER A 332 19.88 47.42 30.31
C SER A 332 20.49 48.57 29.50
N PHE A 333 20.42 48.51 28.17
CA PHE A 333 20.95 49.54 27.26
C PHE A 333 19.95 50.69 27.09
N GLU A 334 18.65 50.41 27.06
CA GLU A 334 17.58 51.42 26.99
C GLU A 334 17.49 52.23 28.31
N GLU A 335 17.62 51.59 29.47
CA GLU A 335 17.64 52.27 30.79
C GLU A 335 18.91 53.12 30.99
N ALA A 336 20.03 52.77 30.34
CA ALA A 336 21.26 53.56 30.36
C ALA A 336 21.24 54.77 29.40
N MET A 337 20.38 54.77 28.38
CA MET A 337 20.19 55.93 27.49
C MET A 337 19.20 56.97 28.04
N GLU A 338 18.30 56.59 28.94
CA GLU A 338 17.35 57.54 29.54
C GLU A 338 18.01 58.46 30.59
N ASP A 339 19.12 58.05 31.21
CA ASP A 339 19.87 58.85 32.21
C ASP A 339 20.91 59.82 31.59
N VAL A 340 21.06 59.83 30.26
CA VAL A 340 21.90 60.79 29.52
C VAL A 340 21.07 61.95 28.96
N GLY A 341 19.76 61.92 29.18
CA GLY A 341 18.78 62.86 28.64
C GLY A 341 18.04 63.73 29.67
N ASN A 342 18.72 64.29 30.69
CA ASN A 342 18.21 65.43 31.45
C ASN A 342 19.30 66.33 32.07
#